data_AF-A0A2V7Y9Z7-F1
#
_entry.id   AF-A0A2V7Y9Z7-F1
#
_cell.length_a   1.000
_cell.length_b   1.000
_cell.length_c   1.000
_cell.angle_alpha   90.00
_cell.angle_beta   90.00
_cell.angle_gamma   90.00
#
_symmetry.space_group_name_H-M   'P 1'
#
loop_
_entity.id
_entity.type
_entity.pdbx_description
1 polymer ?
#
loop_
_entity_poly.entity_id
_entity_poly.type
_entity_poly.pdbx_seq_one_letter_code
_entity_poly.pdbx_strand_id
1 'polypeptide(L)'
;MRRFERFIHALASTEVSDRAVNQYARGDRGNAIRRRNLRLYLEQIGEPRTLLVGEAPSYRGGRLTGIPFTSESIMLRHLGPGYRKATTGATMSTEASATMVWATIRCIEPLPMLWNAFPFHPFVKGNPFSNRMPTASELRIGAPFLEW
;
A
#
# COMPACT_ATOMS: atom_id res chain seq x y z
N MET A 1 -10.07 -15.73 -14.10
CA MET A 1 -10.95 -15.13 -13.07
C MET A 1 -10.08 -14.28 -12.15
N ARG A 2 -10.32 -12.98 -12.02
CA ARG A 2 -9.41 -12.05 -11.33
C ARG A 2 -9.55 -12.18 -9.80
N ARG A 3 -8.73 -13.05 -9.18
CA ARG A 3 -8.79 -13.49 -7.76
C ARG A 3 -9.04 -12.37 -6.75
N PHE A 4 -8.44 -11.19 -6.96
CA PHE A 4 -8.45 -10.08 -6.00
C PHE A 4 -9.41 -8.92 -6.32
N GLU A 5 -10.29 -9.02 -7.32
CA GLU A 5 -11.15 -7.87 -7.69
C GLU A 5 -12.12 -7.48 -6.59
N ARG A 6 -12.73 -8.44 -5.87
CA ARG A 6 -13.65 -8.11 -4.77
C ARG A 6 -12.92 -7.37 -3.65
N PHE A 7 -11.71 -7.81 -3.32
CA PHE A 7 -10.86 -7.18 -2.31
C PHE A 7 -10.48 -5.75 -2.71
N ILE A 8 -9.97 -5.57 -3.93
CA ILE A 8 -9.58 -4.26 -4.45
C ILE A 8 -10.79 -3.34 -4.60
N HIS A 9 -11.96 -3.89 -4.97
CA HIS A 9 -13.21 -3.15 -5.02
C HIS A 9 -13.60 -2.65 -3.63
N ALA A 10 -13.58 -3.50 -2.61
CA ALA A 10 -13.88 -3.13 -1.24
C ALA A 10 -12.94 -2.02 -0.73
N LEU A 11 -11.63 -2.16 -0.95
CA LEU A 11 -10.65 -1.10 -0.63
C LEU A 11 -10.99 0.21 -1.34
N ALA A 12 -11.27 0.16 -2.64
CA ALA A 12 -11.55 1.35 -3.44
C ALA A 12 -12.86 2.07 -3.08
N SER A 13 -13.81 1.34 -2.49
CA SER A 13 -15.12 1.84 -2.07
C SER A 13 -15.17 2.24 -0.59
N THR A 14 -14.09 2.02 0.17
CA THR A 14 -14.08 2.36 1.59
C THR A 14 -13.97 3.86 1.79
N GLU A 15 -14.92 4.42 2.54
CA GLU A 15 -14.87 5.79 3.00
C GLU A 15 -13.94 5.91 4.20
N VAL A 16 -13.15 6.99 4.23
CA VAL A 16 -12.23 7.30 5.31
C VAL A 16 -12.45 8.73 5.79
N SER A 17 -12.01 9.03 7.01
CA SER A 17 -12.16 10.36 7.60
C SER A 17 -11.42 11.46 6.80
N ASP A 18 -11.69 12.72 7.12
CA ASP A 18 -10.95 13.89 6.62
C ASP A 18 -9.48 13.96 7.10
N ARG A 19 -9.02 12.94 7.83
CA ARG A 19 -7.66 12.76 8.35
C ARG A 19 -6.95 11.55 7.77
N ALA A 20 -7.51 10.96 6.70
CA ALA A 20 -6.91 9.87 5.97
C ALA A 20 -7.18 9.99 4.46
N VAL A 21 -6.29 9.40 3.66
CA VAL A 21 -6.44 9.30 2.20
C VAL A 21 -6.65 7.85 1.84
N ASN A 22 -7.74 7.56 1.13
CA ASN A 22 -7.88 6.30 0.43
C ASN A 22 -7.14 6.37 -0.91
N GLN A 23 -5.89 5.92 -0.94
CA GLN A 23 -5.07 5.88 -2.17
C GLN A 23 -5.56 4.87 -3.23
N TYR A 24 -6.66 4.17 -2.95
CA TYR A 24 -7.32 3.25 -3.89
C TYR A 24 -8.65 3.78 -4.39
N ALA A 25 -9.13 4.94 -3.92
CA ALA A 25 -10.42 5.52 -4.30
C ALA A 25 -10.57 5.70 -5.82
N ARG A 26 -11.80 5.58 -6.32
CA ARG A 26 -12.13 5.79 -7.75
C ARG A 26 -12.11 7.28 -8.10
N GLY A 27 -12.10 7.59 -9.39
CA GLY A 27 -12.12 8.97 -9.91
C GLY A 27 -10.75 9.57 -10.25
N ASP A 28 -9.64 8.97 -9.79
CA ASP A 28 -8.28 9.42 -10.11
C ASP A 28 -7.49 8.38 -10.93
N ARG A 29 -6.73 8.86 -11.94
CA ARG A 29 -5.85 8.04 -12.79
C ARG A 29 -4.69 7.46 -11.97
N GLY A 30 -4.11 8.22 -11.05
CA GLY A 30 -3.06 7.73 -10.16
C GLY A 30 -3.55 6.54 -9.32
N ASN A 31 -4.73 6.66 -8.72
CA ASN A 31 -5.35 5.58 -7.95
C ASN A 31 -5.69 4.36 -8.81
N ALA A 32 -6.07 4.55 -10.08
CA ALA A 32 -6.22 3.43 -11.01
C ALA A 32 -4.90 2.65 -11.21
N ILE A 33 -3.78 3.37 -11.29
CA ILE A 33 -2.44 2.76 -11.35
C ILE A 33 -2.13 2.05 -10.03
N ARG A 34 -2.40 2.66 -8.88
CA ARG A 34 -2.19 2.04 -7.55
C ARG A 34 -2.96 0.74 -7.39
N ARG A 35 -4.25 0.71 -7.78
CA ARG A 35 -5.06 -0.52 -7.81
C ARG A 35 -4.50 -1.57 -8.77
N ARG A 36 -3.90 -1.16 -9.89
CA ARG A 36 -3.23 -2.07 -10.83
C ARG A 36 -1.97 -2.67 -10.22
N ASN A 37 -1.13 -1.84 -9.62
CA ASN A 37 0.10 -2.26 -8.95
C ASN A 37 -0.20 -3.21 -7.78
N LEU A 38 -1.20 -2.88 -6.95
CA LEU A 38 -1.61 -3.74 -5.84
C LEU A 38 -2.08 -5.12 -6.33
N ARG A 39 -2.87 -5.18 -7.40
CA ARG A 39 -3.29 -6.47 -7.99
C ARG A 39 -2.09 -7.29 -8.46
N LEU A 40 -1.17 -6.67 -9.20
CA LEU A 40 0.03 -7.34 -9.70
C LEU A 40 0.87 -7.88 -8.54
N TYR A 41 1.02 -7.09 -7.48
CA TYR A 41 1.69 -7.50 -6.24
C TYR A 41 1.03 -8.72 -5.60
N LEU A 42 -0.29 -8.67 -5.38
CA LEU A 42 -1.03 -9.79 -4.76
C LEU A 42 -0.96 -11.07 -5.63
N GLU A 43 -1.05 -10.93 -6.96
CA GLU A 43 -0.91 -12.04 -7.90
C GLU A 43 0.50 -12.62 -7.90
N GLN A 44 1.54 -11.79 -7.79
CA GLN A 44 2.94 -12.21 -7.77
C GLN A 44 3.33 -12.88 -6.45
N ILE A 45 2.79 -12.42 -5.31
CA ILE A 45 3.00 -13.07 -4.01
C ILE A 45 2.28 -14.43 -3.97
N GLY A 46 1.10 -14.54 -4.59
CA GLY A 46 0.35 -15.79 -4.66
C GLY A 46 -0.15 -16.25 -3.29
N GLU A 47 0.44 -17.33 -2.76
CA GLU A 47 0.05 -17.95 -1.50
C GLU A 47 1.18 -17.83 -0.48
N PRO A 48 1.22 -16.73 0.30
CA PRO A 48 2.31 -16.48 1.23
C PRO A 48 2.22 -17.43 2.44
N ARG A 49 3.37 -17.80 3.01
CA ARG A 49 3.44 -18.48 4.31
C ARG A 49 3.39 -17.52 5.49
N THR A 50 3.78 -16.27 5.25
CA THR A 50 3.95 -15.25 6.29
C THR A 50 3.33 -13.95 5.81
N LEU A 51 2.57 -13.30 6.70
CA LEU A 51 2.07 -11.94 6.53
C LEU A 51 2.80 -11.02 7.51
N LEU A 52 3.45 -9.98 7.00
CA LEU A 52 4.03 -8.90 7.79
C LEU A 52 3.07 -7.71 7.78
N VAL A 53 2.56 -7.38 8.95
CA VAL A 53 1.57 -6.31 9.13
C VAL A 53 2.25 -5.08 9.72
N GLY A 54 2.26 -4.00 8.94
CA GLY A 54 2.63 -2.66 9.38
C GLY A 54 1.45 -1.89 9.95
N GLU A 55 1.72 -0.71 10.49
CA GLU A 55 0.68 0.15 11.04
C GLU A 55 -0.20 0.76 9.94
N ALA A 56 0.39 1.61 9.09
CA ALA A 56 -0.28 2.28 8.00
C ALA A 56 0.70 2.73 6.90
N PRO A 57 0.22 2.95 5.66
CA PRO A 57 1.06 3.52 4.60
C PRO A 57 1.63 4.89 4.98
N SER A 58 2.92 5.09 4.70
CA SER A 58 3.57 6.40 4.78
C SER A 58 3.23 7.31 3.59
N TYR A 59 3.27 8.64 3.80
CA TYR A 59 3.00 9.63 2.75
C TYR A 59 3.98 9.56 1.58
N ARG A 60 5.19 9.02 1.80
CA ARG A 60 6.25 8.82 0.78
C ARG A 60 6.30 7.40 0.21
N GLY A 61 5.54 6.48 0.81
CA GLY A 61 5.65 5.04 0.58
C GLY A 61 4.41 4.47 -0.07
N GLY A 62 3.77 3.54 0.64
CA GLY A 62 2.57 2.84 0.20
C GLY A 62 1.40 3.73 -0.21
N ARG A 63 1.31 4.97 0.31
CA ARG A 63 0.34 5.95 -0.19
C ARG A 63 0.55 6.23 -1.68
N LEU A 64 1.80 6.37 -2.11
CA LEU A 64 2.15 6.74 -3.47
C LEU A 64 2.09 5.55 -4.43
N THR A 65 2.51 4.36 -3.98
CA THR A 65 2.63 3.16 -4.82
C THR A 65 1.39 2.28 -4.83
N GLY A 66 0.60 2.33 -3.75
CA GLY A 66 -0.49 1.39 -3.48
C GLY A 66 -0.02 0.07 -2.85
N ILE A 67 1.27 -0.11 -2.59
CA ILE A 67 1.85 -1.36 -2.08
C ILE A 67 2.44 -1.11 -0.68
N PRO A 68 2.07 -1.91 0.35
CA PRO A 68 2.61 -1.79 1.70
C PRO A 68 4.14 -1.87 1.74
N PHE A 69 4.77 -1.09 2.63
CA PHE A 69 6.23 -1.01 2.79
C PHE A 69 7.02 -0.83 1.48
N THR A 70 6.46 -0.11 0.50
CA THR A 70 7.07 0.00 -0.82
C THR A 70 7.04 1.44 -1.31
N SER A 71 8.22 2.07 -1.37
CA SER A 71 8.43 3.36 -2.04
C SER A 71 8.53 3.19 -3.56
N GLU A 72 8.43 4.27 -4.34
CA GLU A 72 8.53 4.18 -5.80
C GLU A 72 9.89 3.63 -6.26
N SER A 73 10.97 4.01 -5.56
CA SER A 73 12.31 3.48 -5.81
C SER A 73 12.38 1.98 -5.59
N ILE A 74 11.76 1.46 -4.52
CA ILE A 74 11.72 0.02 -4.24
C ILE A 74 10.86 -0.70 -5.28
N MET A 75 9.66 -0.19 -5.54
CA MET A 75 8.71 -0.77 -6.49
C MET A 75 9.35 -1.03 -7.86
N LEU A 76 10.03 0.00 -8.40
CA LEU A 76 10.60 -0.07 -9.75
C LEU A 76 11.93 -0.82 -9.82
N ARG A 77 12.63 -1.00 -8.69
CA ARG A 77 13.92 -1.72 -8.66
C ARG A 77 13.79 -3.19 -8.27
N HIS A 78 12.79 -3.54 -7.45
CA HIS A 78 12.75 -4.85 -6.77
C HIS A 78 11.53 -5.70 -7.10
N LEU A 79 10.40 -5.12 -7.50
CA LEU A 79 9.20 -5.92 -7.77
C LEU A 79 9.16 -6.53 -9.18
N GLY A 80 10.04 -6.07 -10.08
CA GLY A 80 10.13 -6.58 -11.44
C GLY A 80 9.27 -5.80 -12.44
N PRO A 81 9.04 -6.35 -13.65
CA PRO A 81 8.38 -5.63 -14.73
C PRO A 81 6.88 -5.43 -14.47
N GLY A 82 6.32 -4.40 -15.11
CA GLY A 82 4.88 -4.16 -15.13
C GLY A 82 4.35 -3.20 -14.07
N TYR A 83 5.08 -2.95 -12.98
CA TYR A 83 4.74 -1.89 -12.02
C TYR A 83 4.92 -0.50 -12.64
N ARG A 84 4.08 0.46 -12.23
CA ARG A 84 4.08 1.82 -12.79
C ARG A 84 4.01 2.88 -11.72
N LYS A 85 4.74 3.98 -11.89
CA LYS A 85 4.62 5.16 -11.04
C LYS A 85 3.22 5.77 -11.18
N ALA A 86 2.57 6.06 -10.05
CA ALA A 86 1.25 6.69 -10.03
C ALA A 86 1.31 8.21 -9.85
N THR A 87 2.44 8.74 -9.36
CA THR A 87 2.68 10.17 -9.20
C THR A 87 3.24 10.79 -10.48
N THR A 88 3.06 12.10 -10.62
CA THR A 88 3.68 12.89 -11.68
C THR A 88 5.13 13.24 -11.32
N GLY A 89 5.93 13.62 -12.32
CA GLY A 89 7.33 14.03 -12.14
C GLY A 89 8.35 12.87 -12.26
N ALA A 90 9.61 13.23 -12.51
CA ALA A 90 10.69 12.27 -12.75
C ALA A 90 11.25 11.67 -11.46
N THR A 91 11.27 12.44 -10.37
CA THR A 91 11.86 12.01 -9.09
C THR A 91 11.03 10.90 -8.46
N MET A 92 11.70 9.81 -8.07
CA MET A 92 11.10 8.70 -7.34
C MET A 92 11.13 8.96 -5.84
N SER A 93 10.06 8.61 -5.15
CA SER A 93 10.04 8.61 -3.69
C SER A 93 10.99 7.55 -3.10
N THR A 94 11.48 7.86 -1.91
CA THR A 94 12.23 6.96 -1.04
C THR A 94 11.61 6.98 0.36
N GLU A 95 11.72 5.87 1.08
CA GLU A 95 11.21 5.71 2.43
C GLU A 95 12.18 4.81 3.22
N ALA A 96 12.81 5.36 4.27
CA ALA A 96 13.86 4.65 5.00
C ALA A 96 13.36 3.34 5.65
N SER A 97 12.17 3.36 6.26
CA SER A 97 11.58 2.17 6.89
C SER A 97 11.30 1.07 5.87
N ALA A 98 10.79 1.41 4.68
CA ALA A 98 10.61 0.45 3.61
C ALA A 98 11.95 -0.13 3.12
N THR A 99 12.98 0.70 2.97
CA THR A 99 14.32 0.23 2.59
C THR A 99 14.85 -0.79 3.60
N MET A 100 14.70 -0.53 4.90
CA MET A 100 15.12 -1.45 5.96
C MET A 100 14.35 -2.76 5.91
N VAL A 101 13.02 -2.73 5.80
CA VAL A 101 12.19 -3.93 5.68
C VAL A 101 12.61 -4.76 4.47
N TRP A 102 12.76 -4.14 3.30
CA TRP A 102 13.18 -4.83 2.07
C TRP A 102 14.60 -5.39 2.14
N ALA A 103 15.52 -4.73 2.84
CA ALA A 103 16.87 -5.26 3.08
C ALA A 103 16.83 -6.57 3.89
N THR A 104 15.85 -6.72 4.79
CA THR A 104 15.69 -7.92 5.62
C THR A 104 14.94 -9.04 4.91
N ILE A 105 13.81 -8.74 4.26
CA ILE A 105 12.89 -9.80 3.79
C ILE A 105 13.23 -10.37 2.41
N ARG A 106 14.04 -9.67 1.61
CA ARG A 106 14.31 -10.04 0.21
C ARG A 106 15.00 -11.39 0.02
N CYS A 107 15.57 -11.96 1.08
CA CYS A 107 16.24 -13.26 1.06
C CYS A 107 15.34 -14.38 1.62
N ILE A 108 14.11 -14.07 2.04
CA ILE A 108 13.16 -15.04 2.58
C ILE A 108 12.36 -15.65 1.43
N GLU A 109 12.31 -16.99 1.36
CA GLU A 109 11.53 -17.72 0.38
C GLU A 109 10.52 -18.67 1.04
N PRO A 110 9.21 -18.59 0.71
CA PRO A 110 8.60 -17.58 -0.16
C PRO A 110 8.63 -16.19 0.47
N LEU A 111 8.67 -15.14 -0.38
CA LEU A 111 8.67 -13.75 0.07
C LEU A 111 7.43 -13.47 0.94
N PRO A 112 7.57 -12.87 2.13
CA PRO A 112 6.43 -12.51 2.96
C PRO A 112 5.47 -11.56 2.24
N MET A 113 4.17 -11.76 2.42
CA MET A 113 3.18 -10.76 2.04
C MET A 113 3.29 -9.58 3.01
N LEU A 114 3.20 -8.37 2.47
CA LEU A 114 3.26 -7.13 3.20
C LEU A 114 1.86 -6.54 3.21
N TRP A 115 1.39 -6.14 4.40
CA TRP A 115 0.10 -5.49 4.59
C TRP A 115 0.17 -4.41 5.67
N ASN A 116 -0.89 -3.62 5.81
CA ASN A 116 -1.03 -2.63 6.86
C ASN A 116 -2.34 -2.86 7.63
N ALA A 117 -2.30 -2.71 8.96
CA ALA A 117 -3.47 -2.82 9.82
C ALA A 117 -4.52 -1.77 9.47
N PHE A 118 -4.10 -0.54 9.15
CA PHE A 118 -4.92 0.45 8.47
C PHE A 118 -4.41 0.63 7.03
N PRO A 119 -5.12 0.12 5.99
CA PRO A 119 -4.59 0.10 4.64
C PRO A 119 -4.65 1.45 3.93
N PHE A 120 -5.16 2.49 4.56
CA PHE A 120 -5.28 3.85 4.03
C PHE A 120 -4.28 4.77 4.73
N HIS A 121 -3.85 5.86 4.09
CA HIS A 121 -2.82 6.73 4.66
C HIS A 121 -3.40 7.74 5.65
N PRO A 122 -3.17 7.62 6.97
CA PRO A 122 -3.53 8.63 7.96
C PRO A 122 -2.53 9.79 7.96
N PHE A 123 -3.04 11.00 8.17
CA PHE A 123 -2.22 12.21 8.23
C PHE A 123 -2.71 13.16 9.32
N VAL A 124 -1.90 14.17 9.66
CA VAL A 124 -2.28 15.27 10.56
C VAL A 124 -3.21 16.21 9.80
N LYS A 125 -4.40 16.49 10.34
CA LYS A 125 -5.41 17.34 9.67
C LYS A 125 -4.79 18.64 9.17
N GLY A 126 -5.02 18.98 7.90
CA GLY A 126 -4.42 20.14 7.24
C GLY A 126 -3.03 19.91 6.65
N ASN A 127 -2.37 18.79 6.94
CA ASN A 127 -1.08 18.42 6.37
C ASN A 127 -1.08 16.99 5.79
N PRO A 128 -1.50 16.81 4.52
CA PRO A 128 -1.51 15.50 3.87
C PRO A 128 -0.11 14.93 3.54
N PHE A 129 0.97 15.63 3.88
CA PHE A 129 2.36 15.17 3.69
C PHE A 129 3.02 14.83 5.04
N SER A 130 2.22 14.32 5.97
CA SER A 130 2.66 13.89 7.30
C SER A 130 2.22 12.46 7.57
N ASN A 131 2.93 11.78 8.45
CA ASN A 131 2.52 10.49 8.99
C ASN A 131 1.88 10.69 10.36
N ARG A 132 0.85 9.90 10.65
CA ARG A 132 0.18 9.88 11.95
C ARG A 132 -0.20 8.43 12.28
N MET A 133 -0.13 8.04 13.55
CA MET A 133 -0.68 6.75 13.97
C MET A 133 -2.21 6.68 13.75
N PRO A 134 -2.76 5.61 13.16
CA PRO A 134 -4.20 5.39 13.07
C PRO A 134 -4.86 5.40 14.45
N THR A 135 -6.11 5.87 14.52
CA THR A 135 -6.92 5.72 15.72
C THR A 135 -7.47 4.30 15.83
N ALA A 136 -7.98 3.92 17.01
CA ALA A 136 -8.70 2.66 17.17
C ALA A 136 -9.93 2.53 16.25
N SER A 137 -10.59 3.64 15.89
CA SER A 137 -11.70 3.60 14.91
C SER A 137 -11.20 3.36 13.49
N GLU A 138 -10.05 3.94 13.11
CA GLU A 138 -9.42 3.70 11.81
C GLU A 138 -8.92 2.26 11.69
N LEU A 139 -8.33 1.69 12.74
CA LEU A 139 -7.94 0.28 12.78
C LEU A 139 -9.15 -0.66 12.61
N ARG A 140 -10.30 -0.32 13.20
CA ARG A 140 -11.55 -1.07 12.99
C ARG A 140 -12.05 -1.02 11.54
N ILE A 141 -11.79 0.07 10.81
CA ILE A 141 -12.08 0.15 9.37
C ILE A 141 -11.12 -0.76 8.58
N GLY A 142 -9.87 -0.89 9.03
CA GLY A 142 -8.85 -1.72 8.38
C GLY A 142 -8.99 -3.22 8.62
N ALA A 143 -9.49 -3.64 9.79
CA ALA A 143 -9.56 -5.04 10.21
C ALA A 143 -10.20 -6.01 9.18
N PRO A 144 -11.32 -5.67 8.49
CA PRO A 144 -11.90 -6.55 7.47
C PRO A 144 -10.97 -6.88 6.29
N PHE A 145 -9.92 -6.07 6.06
CA PHE A 145 -8.93 -6.32 5.00
C PHE A 145 -7.78 -7.23 5.44
N LEU A 146 -7.61 -7.42 6.75
CA LEU A 146 -6.70 -8.43 7.31
C LEU A 146 -7.37 -9.81 7.40
N GLU A 147 -8.67 -9.82 7.64
CA GLU A 147 -9.50 -11.02 7.85
C GLU A 147 -10.18 -11.51 6.55
N TRP A 148 -9.72 -11.03 5.40
CA TRP A 148 -10.40 -11.18 4.10
C TRP A 148 -10.45 -12.61 3.55
#